data_AF-A0AA36MCM7-F1
#
_entry.id   AF-A0AA36MCM7-F1
#
_cell.length_a   1.000
_cell.length_b   1.000
_cell.length_c   1.000
_cell.angle_alpha   90.00
_cell.angle_beta   90.00
_cell.angle_gamma   90.00
#
_symmetry.space_group_name_H-M   'P 1'
#
loop_
_entity.id
_entity.type
_entity.pdbx_description
1 polymer ?
#
loop_
_entity_poly.entity_id
_entity_poly.type
_entity_poly.pdbx_seq_one_letter_code
_entity_poly.pdbx_strand_id
1 'polypeptide(L)'
;MLDIEKMDIATLISALVGILVVMISSIFYFTRKESQEPKREEELPEEAEEEGAGDAPHTDAKKGGKGRKNDQWKAKPKDVSYDHKWSVATLKGHTTDITGMDFAPDGKRLVTVSPDRAVFLWDARDFEEKEHKSVRQILDFDTATKVAFSPDCKSMVFAMKRSNQLAVYKLVKKETGGTYKFVHVENVSFPSPHTLDISHCGISSTGKYLMSASPDMKIVLYDIHGNILKILEPKLSTLFDAVLSPDGRFVAVCGFTPDVIVYEVTFNREGVFQDAKKAFNLTDHHSGVFSVAFNSNASRAVTVSRDGFWRVFDTDIRYNAGQETQVLNKGEWAALKGASADRVRLAMSPSGGSFAVACGSTLKVFSSEDANEDFSELPEVHGDQRIQVIRYSPDGRLIATCGDRYVRVFRNIPEYHSQVIRLGKNIKEVTGDAPKRRLQEQIDEAKKYLEKYSL
;
A
#
# COMPACT_ATOMS: atom_id res chain seq x y z
N MET A 1 19.52 6.21 58.81
CA MET A 1 20.00 5.01 59.52
C MET A 1 18.77 4.21 59.89
N LEU A 2 18.56 3.05 59.29
CA LEU A 2 17.55 2.10 59.75
C LEU A 2 18.13 1.38 60.97
N ASP A 3 17.40 1.33 62.08
CA ASP A 3 17.82 0.62 63.29
C ASP A 3 17.74 -0.90 63.05
N ILE A 4 18.88 -1.48 62.64
CA ILE A 4 19.02 -2.90 62.27
C ILE A 4 18.77 -3.83 63.48
N GLU A 5 18.86 -3.33 64.72
CA GLU A 5 18.71 -4.13 65.93
C GLU A 5 17.25 -4.53 66.27
N LYS A 6 16.23 -3.97 65.60
CA LYS A 6 14.82 -4.28 65.86
C LYS A 6 14.09 -5.03 64.74
N MET A 7 14.80 -5.46 63.70
CA MET A 7 14.18 -6.15 62.56
C MET A 7 14.05 -7.65 62.81
N ASP A 8 12.85 -8.18 62.59
CA ASP A 8 12.56 -9.61 62.66
C ASP A 8 13.33 -10.36 61.57
N ILE A 9 13.84 -11.56 61.86
CA ILE A 9 14.77 -12.33 61.01
C ILE A 9 14.17 -12.55 59.61
N ALA A 10 12.85 -12.76 59.53
CA ALA A 10 12.13 -12.92 58.27
C ALA A 10 12.19 -11.65 57.38
N THR A 11 12.14 -10.45 57.98
CA THR A 11 12.24 -9.18 57.25
C THR A 11 13.66 -8.87 56.79
N LEU A 12 14.66 -9.35 57.54
CA LEU A 12 16.07 -9.22 57.14
C LEU A 12 16.39 -10.11 55.94
N ILE A 13 15.86 -11.35 55.95
CA ILE A 13 16.01 -12.30 54.83
C ILE A 13 15.30 -11.79 53.58
N SER A 14 14.08 -11.25 53.69
CA SER A 14 13.36 -10.72 52.53
C SER A 14 14.06 -9.49 51.91
N ALA A 15 14.63 -8.62 52.74
CA ALA A 15 15.42 -7.49 52.28
C ALA A 15 16.71 -7.94 51.55
N LEU A 16 17.40 -8.95 52.08
CA LEU A 16 18.59 -9.53 51.44
C LEU A 16 18.28 -10.18 50.09
N VAL A 17 17.16 -10.91 49.98
CA VAL A 17 16.70 -11.49 48.71
C VAL A 17 16.35 -10.40 47.70
N GLY A 18 15.69 -9.32 48.14
CA GLY A 18 15.38 -8.17 47.31
C GLY A 18 16.65 -7.50 46.73
N ILE A 19 17.66 -7.29 47.57
CA ILE A 19 18.95 -6.72 47.15
C ILE A 19 19.66 -7.65 46.16
N LEU A 20 19.62 -8.97 46.38
CA LEU A 20 20.23 -9.96 45.49
C LEU A 20 19.59 -9.94 44.09
N VAL A 21 18.25 -9.83 44.01
CA VAL A 21 17.53 -9.77 42.72
C VAL A 21 17.88 -8.49 41.96
N VAL A 22 17.98 -7.35 42.65
CA VAL A 22 18.40 -6.07 42.04
C VAL A 22 19.86 -6.13 41.56
N MET A 23 20.75 -6.75 42.33
CA MET A 23 22.15 -6.97 41.93
C MET A 23 22.26 -7.86 40.70
N ILE A 24 21.54 -9.00 40.65
CA ILE A 24 21.58 -9.92 39.52
C ILE A 24 21.00 -9.27 38.26
N SER A 25 19.89 -8.54 38.38
CA SER A 25 19.29 -7.83 37.25
C SER A 25 20.17 -6.67 36.75
N SER A 26 20.89 -5.99 37.64
CA SER A 26 21.86 -4.97 37.26
C SER A 26 23.07 -5.58 36.53
N ILE A 27 23.61 -6.70 37.01
CA ILE A 27 24.71 -7.42 36.35
C ILE A 27 24.28 -7.88 34.95
N PHE A 28 23.06 -8.42 34.81
CA PHE A 28 22.51 -8.82 33.51
C PHE A 28 22.29 -7.63 32.57
N TYR A 29 21.89 -6.48 33.11
CA TYR A 29 21.72 -5.26 32.33
C TYR A 29 23.07 -4.72 31.83
N PHE A 30 24.10 -4.71 32.66
CA PHE A 30 25.43 -4.21 32.30
C PHE A 30 26.18 -5.15 31.35
N THR A 31 26.13 -6.46 31.56
CA THR A 31 26.73 -7.45 30.64
C THR A 31 26.07 -7.44 29.25
N ARG A 32 24.76 -7.16 29.18
CA ARG A 32 24.04 -7.00 27.91
C ARG A 32 24.34 -5.68 27.20
N LYS A 33 24.79 -4.66 27.95
CA LYS A 33 25.19 -3.36 27.40
C LYS A 33 26.61 -3.39 26.82
N GLU A 34 27.53 -4.14 27.43
CA GLU A 34 28.89 -4.38 26.90
C GLU A 34 28.90 -5.22 25.62
N SER A 35 27.87 -6.04 25.37
CA SER A 35 27.72 -6.81 24.13
C SER A 35 27.11 -6.02 22.96
N GLN A 36 26.79 -4.72 23.16
CA GLN A 36 26.22 -3.82 22.15
C GLN A 36 27.10 -2.59 21.85
N GLU A 37 28.42 -2.69 21.97
CA GLU A 37 29.31 -1.77 21.27
C GLU A 37 29.53 -2.26 19.82
N PRO A 38 29.42 -1.37 18.80
CA PRO A 38 29.69 -1.75 17.43
C PRO A 38 31.19 -2.04 17.28
N LYS A 39 31.51 -3.25 16.80
CA LYS A 39 32.86 -3.60 16.37
C LYS A 39 33.34 -2.53 15.37
N ARG A 40 34.39 -1.79 15.73
CA ARG A 40 35.23 -1.06 14.77
C ARG A 40 35.79 -2.09 13.82
N GLU A 41 35.53 -1.90 12.53
CA GLU A 41 36.20 -2.65 11.46
C GLU A 41 37.71 -2.35 11.54
N GLU A 42 38.50 -3.35 11.90
CA GLU A 42 39.93 -3.37 11.67
C GLU A 42 40.15 -3.72 10.19
N GLU A 43 40.71 -2.77 9.44
CA GLU A 43 41.20 -2.97 8.08
C GLU A 43 42.32 -4.03 8.11
N LEU A 44 42.09 -5.16 7.43
CA LEU A 44 43.15 -6.10 7.09
C LEU A 44 43.86 -5.61 5.81
N PRO A 45 45.19 -5.76 5.68
CA PRO A 45 45.94 -5.23 4.54
C PRO A 45 45.69 -6.08 3.29
N GLU A 46 45.45 -5.41 2.16
CA GLU A 46 45.47 -6.04 0.84
C GLU A 46 46.90 -6.48 0.49
N GLU A 47 47.08 -7.78 0.27
CA GLU A 47 48.27 -8.36 -0.34
C GLU A 47 48.35 -7.92 -1.81
N ALA A 48 49.47 -7.30 -2.16
CA ALA A 48 49.82 -6.93 -3.53
C ALA A 48 50.50 -8.12 -4.22
N GLU A 49 49.97 -8.56 -5.36
CA GLU A 49 50.74 -9.33 -6.34
C GLU A 49 51.42 -8.36 -7.32
N GLU A 50 52.75 -8.42 -7.34
CA GLU A 50 53.63 -7.73 -8.27
C GLU A 50 53.62 -8.39 -9.66
N GLU A 51 53.36 -7.60 -10.70
CA GLU A 51 53.94 -7.87 -12.03
C GLU A 51 55.29 -7.15 -12.14
N GLY A 52 56.36 -7.94 -12.20
CA GLY A 52 57.72 -7.45 -12.46
C GLY A 52 57.97 -7.26 -13.95
N ALA A 53 58.23 -6.01 -14.36
CA ALA A 53 59.02 -5.69 -15.54
C ALA A 53 60.11 -4.70 -15.13
N GLY A 54 61.36 -5.14 -15.26
CA GLY A 54 62.52 -4.40 -14.80
C GLY A 54 62.82 -3.16 -15.64
N ASP A 55 63.47 -2.19 -15.00
CA ASP A 55 64.66 -1.57 -15.58
C ASP A 55 65.42 -0.76 -14.53
N ALA A 56 66.76 -0.79 -14.63
CA ALA A 56 67.68 0.14 -13.98
C ALA A 56 68.75 0.54 -15.03
N PRO A 57 69.46 1.68 -14.93
CA PRO A 57 69.61 2.51 -13.73
C PRO A 57 69.56 4.06 -13.91
N HIS A 58 69.34 4.72 -12.77
CA HIS A 58 69.86 6.02 -12.28
C HIS A 58 70.05 7.23 -13.21
N THR A 59 69.49 8.38 -12.79
CA THR A 59 70.28 9.57 -12.36
C THR A 59 69.41 10.62 -11.65
N ASP A 60 70.06 11.35 -10.75
CA ASP A 60 69.54 12.36 -9.83
C ASP A 60 68.81 13.54 -10.48
N ALA A 61 67.76 14.06 -9.82
CA ALA A 61 67.73 15.44 -9.30
C ALA A 61 66.36 15.85 -8.75
N LYS A 62 66.44 16.67 -7.69
CA LYS A 62 65.35 17.22 -6.88
C LYS A 62 64.50 18.30 -7.58
N LYS A 63 63.26 18.39 -7.05
CA LYS A 63 62.38 19.57 -6.82
C LYS A 63 61.32 19.91 -7.88
N GLY A 64 60.07 19.97 -7.41
CA GLY A 64 59.01 20.80 -7.99
C GLY A 64 57.61 20.40 -7.53
N GLY A 65 57.23 20.77 -6.31
CA GLY A 65 55.86 20.54 -5.82
C GLY A 65 54.81 21.38 -6.58
N LYS A 66 53.64 20.78 -6.82
CA LYS A 66 52.36 21.48 -7.02
C LYS A 66 51.23 20.60 -6.46
N GLY A 67 50.38 21.24 -5.65
CA GLY A 67 49.38 20.59 -4.81
C GLY A 67 48.36 19.74 -5.57
N ARG A 68 48.07 18.56 -5.02
CA ARG A 68 46.95 17.72 -5.43
C ARG A 68 45.66 18.31 -4.86
N LYS A 69 44.78 18.73 -5.76
CA LYS A 69 43.37 19.02 -5.45
C LYS A 69 42.70 17.70 -5.04
N ASN A 70 41.94 17.73 -3.96
CA ASN A 70 41.03 16.65 -3.57
C ASN A 70 39.94 16.53 -4.64
N ASP A 71 40.07 15.56 -5.53
CA ASP A 71 38.95 15.09 -6.35
C ASP A 71 38.01 14.29 -5.45
N GLN A 72 37.04 14.99 -4.85
CA GLN A 72 35.87 14.35 -4.27
C GLN A 72 35.16 13.59 -5.38
N TRP A 73 35.18 12.27 -5.29
CA TRP A 73 34.40 11.35 -6.09
C TRP A 73 32.90 11.66 -5.87
N LYS A 74 32.35 12.56 -6.70
CA LYS A 74 30.89 12.74 -6.78
C LYS A 74 30.34 11.53 -7.49
N ALA A 75 29.91 10.52 -6.73
CA ALA A 75 29.03 9.48 -7.26
C ALA A 75 27.87 10.17 -7.97
N LYS A 76 27.74 9.93 -9.29
CA LYS A 76 26.58 10.40 -10.05
C LYS A 76 25.33 9.87 -9.35
N PRO A 77 24.32 10.69 -9.04
CA PRO A 77 23.09 10.17 -8.46
C PRO A 77 22.51 9.13 -9.42
N LYS A 78 22.27 7.90 -8.94
CA LYS A 78 21.56 6.86 -9.71
C LYS A 78 20.28 7.49 -10.26
N ASP A 79 20.05 7.35 -11.56
CA ASP A 79 18.85 7.87 -12.20
C ASP A 79 17.62 7.29 -11.49
N VAL A 80 16.84 8.20 -10.90
CA VAL A 80 15.70 7.88 -10.03
C VAL A 80 14.48 7.44 -10.84
N SER A 81 14.46 7.80 -12.13
CA SER A 81 13.39 7.47 -13.06
C SER A 81 13.40 5.99 -13.36
N TYR A 82 12.25 5.36 -13.18
CA TYR A 82 12.03 4.01 -13.68
C TYR A 82 11.74 4.09 -15.18
N ASP A 83 12.66 3.56 -15.98
CA ASP A 83 12.53 3.55 -17.43
C ASP A 83 11.72 2.33 -17.86
N HIS A 84 10.48 2.60 -18.26
CA HIS A 84 9.59 1.62 -18.88
C HIS A 84 8.62 2.36 -19.78
N LYS A 85 8.18 1.71 -20.86
CA LYS A 85 7.25 2.31 -21.84
C LYS A 85 5.94 2.80 -21.23
N TRP A 86 5.50 2.13 -20.16
CA TRP A 86 4.27 2.48 -19.44
C TRP A 86 4.50 3.54 -18.37
N SER A 87 5.76 3.86 -18.03
CA SER A 87 6.11 4.88 -17.06
C SER A 87 5.61 6.25 -17.54
N VAL A 88 5.00 7.01 -16.62
CA VAL A 88 4.46 8.35 -16.87
C VAL A 88 5.20 9.36 -16.02
N ALA A 89 5.25 9.12 -14.70
CA ALA A 89 5.81 10.06 -13.75
C ALA A 89 6.55 9.35 -12.62
N THR A 90 7.56 10.03 -12.08
CA THR A 90 8.18 9.68 -10.80
C THR A 90 8.08 10.89 -9.88
N LEU A 91 7.18 10.84 -8.91
CA LEU A 91 6.92 11.93 -7.97
C LEU A 91 7.96 11.89 -6.85
N LYS A 92 8.75 12.96 -6.74
CA LYS A 92 9.85 13.09 -5.79
C LYS A 92 9.50 14.11 -4.72
N GLY A 93 9.66 13.75 -3.44
CA GLY A 93 9.44 14.69 -2.35
C GLY A 93 9.65 14.12 -0.95
N HIS A 94 9.22 12.89 -0.71
CA HIS A 94 9.43 12.24 0.59
C HIS A 94 10.90 11.92 0.83
N THR A 95 11.29 11.95 2.10
CA THR A 95 12.67 11.61 2.54
C THR A 95 12.82 10.16 2.95
N THR A 96 11.71 9.50 3.27
CA THR A 96 11.63 8.08 3.66
C THR A 96 10.56 7.36 2.85
N ASP A 97 10.45 6.05 3.03
CA ASP A 97 9.52 5.22 2.27
C ASP A 97 8.07 5.64 2.47
N ILE A 98 7.29 5.63 1.39
CA ILE A 98 5.88 6.01 1.41
C ILE A 98 5.05 4.79 1.82
N THR A 99 4.28 4.94 2.89
CA THR A 99 3.53 3.83 3.49
C THR A 99 2.04 3.84 3.16
N GLY A 100 1.51 5.00 2.75
CA GLY A 100 0.11 5.18 2.41
C GLY A 100 -0.07 6.13 1.24
N MET A 101 -1.02 5.81 0.38
CA MET A 101 -1.35 6.61 -0.80
C MET A 101 -2.81 6.40 -1.19
N ASP A 102 -3.48 7.47 -1.61
CA ASP A 102 -4.86 7.39 -2.11
C ASP A 102 -5.19 8.50 -3.11
N PHE A 103 -6.01 8.17 -4.11
CA PHE A 103 -6.54 9.15 -5.06
C PHE A 103 -7.81 9.79 -4.49
N ALA A 104 -7.98 11.09 -4.74
CA ALA A 104 -9.26 11.72 -4.52
C ALA A 104 -10.29 11.14 -5.51
N PRO A 105 -11.56 10.92 -5.09
CA PRO A 105 -12.61 10.40 -5.98
C PRO A 105 -12.85 11.24 -7.24
N ASP A 106 -12.49 12.52 -7.23
CA ASP A 106 -12.57 13.40 -8.41
C ASP A 106 -11.46 13.16 -9.45
N GLY A 107 -10.47 12.31 -9.13
CA GLY A 107 -9.33 11.97 -9.97
C GLY A 107 -8.32 13.08 -10.17
N LYS A 108 -8.47 14.22 -9.49
CA LYS A 108 -7.60 15.40 -9.70
C LYS A 108 -6.45 15.45 -8.73
N ARG A 109 -6.50 14.68 -7.65
CA ARG A 109 -5.51 14.76 -6.56
C ARG A 109 -5.09 13.38 -6.11
N LEU A 110 -3.86 13.30 -5.65
CA LEU A 110 -3.29 12.13 -4.98
C LEU A 110 -2.69 12.60 -3.65
N VAL A 111 -2.93 11.86 -2.57
CA VAL A 111 -2.27 12.11 -1.28
C VAL A 111 -1.30 10.98 -1.00
N THR A 112 -0.12 11.33 -0.48
CA THR A 112 0.88 10.38 -0.02
C THR A 112 1.31 10.72 1.39
N VAL A 113 1.51 9.68 2.20
CA VAL A 113 1.93 9.78 3.60
C VAL A 113 3.14 8.87 3.86
N SER A 114 4.03 9.33 4.73
CA SER A 114 5.28 8.63 5.06
C SER A 114 5.64 8.80 6.54
N PRO A 115 6.45 7.89 7.11
CA PRO A 115 7.03 8.04 8.45
C PRO A 115 7.89 9.29 8.64
N ASP A 116 8.28 10.01 7.58
CA ASP A 116 8.94 11.32 7.67
C ASP A 116 8.04 12.45 8.20
N ARG A 117 6.78 12.14 8.57
CA ARG A 117 5.71 13.06 9.00
C ARG A 117 5.22 14.01 7.90
N ALA A 118 5.79 13.97 6.70
CA ALA A 118 5.30 14.76 5.61
C ALA A 118 4.07 14.10 5.00
N VAL A 119 3.13 14.94 4.60
CA VAL A 119 2.02 14.61 3.72
C VAL A 119 2.18 15.46 2.48
N PHE A 120 2.11 14.81 1.32
CA PHE A 120 2.09 15.51 0.04
C PHE A 120 0.71 15.37 -0.60
N LEU A 121 0.22 16.48 -1.13
CA LEU A 121 -0.90 16.52 -2.07
C LEU A 121 -0.33 16.80 -3.46
N TRP A 122 -0.57 15.90 -4.41
CA TRP A 122 -0.15 16.02 -5.79
C TRP A 122 -1.34 16.36 -6.69
N ASP A 123 -1.11 17.17 -7.72
CA ASP A 123 -2.10 17.34 -8.81
C ASP A 123 -1.94 16.20 -9.82
N ALA A 124 -2.97 15.35 -9.92
CA ALA A 124 -2.93 14.19 -10.80
C ALA A 124 -2.98 14.56 -12.29
N ARG A 125 -3.45 15.77 -12.62
CA ARG A 125 -3.49 16.27 -14.01
C ARG A 125 -2.10 16.58 -14.54
N ASP A 126 -1.19 16.94 -13.65
CA ASP A 126 0.18 17.32 -14.00
C ASP A 126 1.07 16.08 -14.18
N PHE A 127 0.58 14.85 -13.94
CA PHE A 127 1.40 13.63 -14.02
C PHE A 127 1.98 13.37 -15.41
N GLU A 128 1.28 13.72 -16.48
CA GLU A 128 1.82 13.60 -17.84
C GLU A 128 2.75 14.77 -18.22
N GLU A 129 2.82 15.81 -17.39
CA GLU A 129 3.70 16.96 -17.58
C GLU A 129 5.10 16.70 -16.99
N LYS A 130 6.06 17.55 -17.36
CA LYS A 130 7.44 17.46 -16.88
C LYS A 130 7.60 17.88 -15.42
N GLU A 131 6.75 18.79 -14.95
CA GLU A 131 6.79 19.31 -13.58
C GLU A 131 5.54 18.90 -12.81
N HIS A 132 5.73 18.33 -11.63
CA HIS A 132 4.64 17.85 -10.79
C HIS A 132 4.42 18.81 -9.62
N LYS A 133 3.32 19.56 -9.65
CA LYS A 133 2.94 20.43 -8.53
C LYS A 133 2.57 19.60 -7.32
N SER A 134 3.13 19.97 -6.17
CA SER A 134 2.77 19.36 -4.90
C SER A 134 2.71 20.36 -3.76
N VAL A 135 1.84 20.07 -2.81
CA VAL A 135 1.76 20.78 -1.53
C VAL A 135 2.27 19.85 -0.44
N ARG A 136 3.34 20.26 0.23
CA ARG A 136 3.90 19.54 1.39
C ARG A 136 3.41 20.17 2.68
N GLN A 137 2.97 19.36 3.62
CA GLN A 137 2.71 19.75 5.00
C GLN A 137 3.28 18.70 5.96
N ILE A 138 3.82 19.14 7.09
CA ILE A 138 4.28 18.25 8.16
C ILE A 138 3.13 18.07 9.16
N LEU A 139 2.86 16.84 9.56
CA LEU A 139 1.93 16.54 10.64
C LEU A 139 2.61 16.76 11.98
N ASP A 140 1.92 17.48 12.86
CA ASP A 140 2.40 17.74 14.21
C ASP A 140 2.16 16.51 15.08
N PHE A 141 3.14 16.18 15.93
CA PHE A 141 3.06 15.18 17.01
C PHE A 141 2.77 13.70 16.66
N ASP A 142 2.55 13.32 15.40
CA ASP A 142 2.34 11.91 14.99
C ASP A 142 2.72 11.68 13.51
N THR A 143 2.75 10.42 13.06
CA THR A 143 2.99 10.01 11.66
C THR A 143 1.78 9.27 11.11
N ALA A 144 1.39 9.58 9.87
CA ALA A 144 0.34 8.85 9.17
C ALA A 144 0.92 7.65 8.42
N THR A 145 0.34 6.46 8.59
CA THR A 145 0.80 5.22 7.94
C THR A 145 -0.11 4.79 6.79
N LYS A 146 -1.39 5.16 6.84
CA LYS A 146 -2.41 4.89 5.82
C LYS A 146 -3.26 6.14 5.63
N VAL A 147 -3.85 6.26 4.45
CA VAL A 147 -4.73 7.36 4.07
C VAL A 147 -5.91 6.81 3.29
N ALA A 148 -7.08 7.41 3.51
CA ALA A 148 -8.26 7.24 2.66
C ALA A 148 -8.93 8.60 2.43
N PHE A 149 -9.19 8.96 1.17
CA PHE A 149 -9.97 10.13 0.83
C PHE A 149 -11.45 9.90 1.16
N SER A 150 -12.10 10.96 1.60
CA SER A 150 -13.55 10.95 1.71
C SER A 150 -14.21 11.19 0.35
N PRO A 151 -15.48 10.77 0.18
CA PRO A 151 -16.20 10.88 -1.08
C PRO A 151 -16.38 12.33 -1.55
N ASP A 152 -16.35 13.28 -0.62
CA ASP A 152 -16.52 14.71 -0.90
C ASP A 152 -15.25 15.40 -1.45
N CYS A 153 -14.12 14.69 -1.54
CA CYS A 153 -12.81 15.19 -1.98
C CYS A 153 -12.24 16.37 -1.16
N LYS A 154 -12.85 16.68 -0.01
CA LYS A 154 -12.47 17.76 0.92
C LYS A 154 -11.94 17.21 2.22
N SER A 155 -12.33 16.01 2.64
CA SER A 155 -11.81 15.39 3.87
C SER A 155 -11.03 14.12 3.56
N MET A 156 -10.20 13.69 4.49
CA MET A 156 -9.50 12.42 4.44
C MET A 156 -9.27 11.89 5.85
N VAL A 157 -9.05 10.59 5.93
CA VAL A 157 -8.74 9.90 7.17
C VAL A 157 -7.30 9.39 7.08
N PHE A 158 -6.55 9.64 8.15
CA PHE A 158 -5.23 9.06 8.35
C PHE A 158 -5.28 8.03 9.45
N ALA A 159 -4.65 6.87 9.23
CA ALA A 159 -4.31 5.98 10.32
C ALA A 159 -2.99 6.46 10.93
N MET A 160 -3.04 6.84 12.21
CA MET A 160 -1.92 7.45 12.91
C MET A 160 -1.12 6.39 13.65
N LYS A 161 0.22 6.43 13.54
CA LYS A 161 1.10 5.38 14.08
C LYS A 161 1.17 5.39 15.60
N ARG A 162 1.41 6.57 16.20
CA ARG A 162 1.74 6.67 17.63
C ARG A 162 0.50 6.51 18.50
N SER A 163 -0.59 7.17 18.10
CA SER A 163 -1.88 7.06 18.78
C SER A 163 -2.62 5.75 18.45
N ASN A 164 -2.23 5.06 17.37
CA ASN A 164 -2.93 3.90 16.81
C ASN A 164 -4.42 4.15 16.54
N GLN A 165 -4.79 5.38 16.17
CA GLN A 165 -6.17 5.81 15.94
C GLN A 165 -6.36 6.34 14.52
N LEU A 166 -7.63 6.42 14.08
CA LEU A 166 -7.97 7.18 12.89
C LEU A 166 -8.10 8.67 13.26
N ALA A 167 -7.52 9.54 12.43
CA ALA A 167 -7.63 10.99 12.55
C ALA A 167 -8.18 11.59 11.27
N VAL A 168 -9.08 12.58 11.39
CA VAL A 168 -9.72 13.22 10.24
C VAL A 168 -9.06 14.56 9.94
N TYR A 169 -8.69 14.76 8.69
CA TYR A 169 -8.13 16.01 8.19
C TYR A 169 -9.00 16.59 7.08
N LYS A 170 -9.23 17.90 7.14
CA LYS A 170 -9.90 18.67 6.10
C LYS A 170 -8.88 19.38 5.22
N LEU A 171 -9.13 19.36 3.93
CA LEU A 171 -8.37 20.05 2.91
C LEU A 171 -9.00 21.43 2.66
N VAL A 172 -8.32 22.46 3.13
CA VAL A 172 -8.78 23.86 3.03
C VAL A 172 -7.90 24.60 2.03
N LYS A 173 -8.51 25.30 1.08
CA LYS A 173 -7.78 26.18 0.16
C LYS A 173 -7.40 27.47 0.90
N LYS A 174 -6.13 27.83 0.88
CA LYS A 174 -5.65 29.10 1.43
C LYS A 174 -6.15 30.25 0.55
N GLU A 175 -6.69 31.29 1.18
CA GLU A 175 -7.14 32.50 0.50
C GLU A 175 -5.98 33.22 -0.20
N THR A 176 -4.80 33.19 0.42
CA THR A 176 -3.56 33.72 -0.14
C THR A 176 -2.78 32.63 -0.88
N GLY A 177 -2.63 32.79 -2.19
CA GLY A 177 -1.76 31.95 -3.03
C GLY A 177 -2.36 30.65 -3.57
N GLY A 178 -3.66 30.39 -3.34
CA GLY A 178 -4.39 29.29 -3.99
C GLY A 178 -3.93 27.86 -3.66
N THR A 179 -3.01 27.71 -2.69
CA THR A 179 -2.48 26.42 -2.23
C THR A 179 -3.42 25.78 -1.20
N TYR A 180 -3.25 24.49 -0.93
CA TYR A 180 -4.04 23.77 0.07
C TYR A 180 -3.34 23.70 1.42
N LYS A 181 -4.12 23.47 2.48
CA LYS A 181 -3.65 23.12 3.83
C LYS A 181 -4.50 21.96 4.36
N PHE A 182 -3.84 21.03 5.02
CA PHE A 182 -4.48 19.99 5.83
C PHE A 182 -4.74 20.54 7.23
N VAL A 183 -5.99 20.48 7.68
CA VAL A 183 -6.43 20.96 8.99
C VAL A 183 -7.01 19.78 9.76
N HIS A 184 -6.38 19.45 10.88
CA HIS A 184 -6.84 18.38 11.76
C HIS A 184 -8.21 18.75 12.38
N VAL A 185 -9.13 17.79 12.42
CA VAL A 185 -10.44 17.95 13.06
C VAL A 185 -10.38 17.31 14.45
N GLU A 186 -9.98 18.08 15.44
CA GLU A 186 -9.74 17.59 16.82
C GLU A 186 -11.01 17.19 17.58
N ASN A 187 -12.18 17.72 17.16
CA ASN A 187 -13.45 17.46 17.83
C ASN A 187 -14.03 16.06 17.55
N VAL A 188 -13.36 15.25 16.72
CA VAL A 188 -13.78 13.89 16.40
C VAL A 188 -12.61 12.96 16.67
N SER A 189 -12.80 11.99 17.56
CA SER A 189 -11.82 10.94 17.86
C SER A 189 -12.42 9.59 17.54
N PHE A 190 -11.60 8.73 16.93
CA PHE A 190 -11.96 7.35 16.62
C PHE A 190 -11.20 6.45 17.59
N PRO A 191 -11.82 6.02 18.70
CA PRO A 191 -11.15 5.15 19.67
C PRO A 191 -10.72 3.88 18.97
N SER A 192 -9.53 3.37 19.26
CA SER A 192 -9.00 2.18 18.60
C SER A 192 -9.04 0.98 19.55
N PRO A 193 -9.95 0.02 19.35
CA PRO A 193 -9.94 -1.28 20.04
C PRO A 193 -8.74 -2.15 19.63
N HIS A 194 -7.91 -1.69 18.70
CA HIS A 194 -6.84 -2.49 18.12
C HIS A 194 -5.64 -2.60 19.06
N THR A 195 -5.14 -3.83 19.23
CA THR A 195 -3.93 -4.11 20.01
C THR A 195 -2.66 -4.03 19.17
N LEU A 196 -2.79 -4.19 17.84
CA LEU A 196 -1.74 -4.03 16.86
C LEU A 196 -2.01 -2.81 15.96
N ASP A 197 -0.99 -2.40 15.22
CA ASP A 197 -1.08 -1.27 14.31
C ASP A 197 -2.19 -1.45 13.26
N ILE A 198 -2.90 -0.36 12.97
CA ILE A 198 -3.87 -0.32 11.87
C ILE A 198 -3.15 -0.60 10.54
N SER A 199 -3.53 -1.70 9.88
CA SER A 199 -2.99 -2.11 8.58
C SER A 199 -3.80 -1.54 7.42
N HIS A 200 -5.12 -1.41 7.57
CA HIS A 200 -6.02 -0.87 6.55
C HIS A 200 -7.02 0.13 7.16
N CYS A 201 -7.32 1.18 6.40
CA CYS A 201 -8.39 2.12 6.72
C CYS A 201 -9.17 2.49 5.46
N GLY A 202 -10.44 2.82 5.60
CA GLY A 202 -11.30 3.20 4.49
C GLY A 202 -12.50 4.03 4.93
N ILE A 203 -13.10 4.74 3.99
CA ILE A 203 -14.33 5.50 4.16
C ILE A 203 -15.33 5.00 3.13
N SER A 204 -16.57 4.75 3.54
CA SER A 204 -17.63 4.35 2.62
C SER A 204 -17.88 5.45 1.58
N SER A 205 -18.13 5.10 0.32
CA SER A 205 -18.50 6.08 -0.71
C SER A 205 -19.81 6.82 -0.41
N THR A 206 -20.68 6.20 0.40
CA THR A 206 -21.87 6.87 0.94
C THR A 206 -21.55 7.95 1.98
N GLY A 207 -20.31 7.96 2.50
CA GLY A 207 -19.87 8.83 3.58
C GLY A 207 -20.48 8.50 4.94
N LYS A 208 -21.16 7.36 5.11
CA LYS A 208 -21.89 7.02 6.34
C LYS A 208 -21.06 6.35 7.43
N TYR A 209 -19.97 5.67 7.05
CA TYR A 209 -19.15 4.96 8.01
C TYR A 209 -17.70 4.86 7.55
N LEU A 210 -16.83 4.61 8.51
CA LEU A 210 -15.40 4.38 8.34
C LEU A 210 -15.06 2.96 8.77
N MET A 211 -13.93 2.47 8.28
CA MET A 211 -13.38 1.17 8.63
C MET A 211 -11.92 1.31 9.06
N SER A 212 -11.53 0.63 10.13
CA SER A 212 -10.14 0.26 10.40
C SER A 212 -10.01 -1.25 10.51
N ALA A 213 -8.88 -1.79 10.08
CA ALA A 213 -8.53 -3.19 10.27
C ALA A 213 -7.08 -3.30 10.73
N SER A 214 -6.81 -4.33 11.53
CA SER A 214 -5.50 -4.59 12.10
C SER A 214 -5.19 -6.09 12.06
N PRO A 215 -3.90 -6.50 12.04
CA PRO A 215 -3.52 -7.90 12.12
C PRO A 215 -3.97 -8.61 13.42
N ASP A 216 -4.53 -7.88 14.38
CA ASP A 216 -5.13 -8.40 15.61
C ASP A 216 -6.49 -9.09 15.42
N MET A 217 -6.89 -9.33 14.17
CA MET A 217 -8.17 -9.94 13.76
C MET A 217 -9.41 -9.11 13.93
N LYS A 218 -9.28 -7.84 14.29
CA LYS A 218 -10.42 -6.94 14.41
C LYS A 218 -10.55 -6.09 13.17
N ILE A 219 -11.77 -6.00 12.66
CA ILE A 219 -12.20 -4.93 11.77
C ILE A 219 -13.22 -4.11 12.53
N VAL A 220 -12.97 -2.82 12.68
CA VAL A 220 -13.83 -1.92 13.44
C VAL A 220 -14.51 -0.97 12.47
N LEU A 221 -15.83 -0.90 12.57
CA LEU A 221 -16.66 0.02 11.81
C LEU A 221 -17.06 1.18 12.73
N TYR A 222 -16.90 2.40 12.24
CA TYR A 222 -17.24 3.62 12.96
C TYR A 222 -18.27 4.43 12.20
N ASP A 223 -19.07 5.17 12.94
CA ASP A 223 -19.82 6.30 12.40
C ASP A 223 -18.88 7.49 12.12
N ILE A 224 -19.32 8.45 11.30
CA ILE A 224 -18.58 9.69 11.01
C ILE A 224 -18.27 10.53 12.25
N HIS A 225 -19.02 10.32 13.33
CA HIS A 225 -18.85 10.98 14.61
C HIS A 225 -17.84 10.29 15.53
N GLY A 226 -17.25 9.16 15.13
CA GLY A 226 -16.24 8.43 15.91
C GLY A 226 -16.81 7.30 16.79
N ASN A 227 -18.14 7.13 16.82
CA ASN A 227 -18.77 6.04 17.57
C ASN A 227 -18.50 4.68 16.89
N ILE A 228 -18.17 3.65 17.67
CA ILE A 228 -18.04 2.29 17.15
C ILE A 228 -19.43 1.73 16.83
N LEU A 229 -19.67 1.40 15.58
CA LEU A 229 -20.90 0.75 15.10
C LEU A 229 -20.84 -0.76 15.31
N LYS A 230 -19.71 -1.38 14.96
CA LYS A 230 -19.52 -2.84 15.03
C LYS A 230 -18.04 -3.19 15.05
N ILE A 231 -17.71 -4.29 15.73
CA ILE A 231 -16.41 -4.96 15.62
C ILE A 231 -16.67 -6.33 14.98
N LEU A 232 -15.97 -6.62 13.89
CA LEU A 232 -16.01 -7.90 13.17
C LEU A 232 -14.73 -8.68 13.46
N GLU A 233 -14.88 -9.96 13.77
CA GLU A 233 -13.78 -10.88 14.06
C GLU A 233 -13.94 -12.16 13.21
N PRO A 234 -13.37 -12.19 11.98
CA PRO A 234 -13.64 -13.25 11.01
C PRO A 234 -12.97 -14.61 11.31
N LYS A 235 -12.26 -14.74 12.45
CA LYS A 235 -11.63 -16.00 12.93
C LYS A 235 -10.77 -16.73 11.89
N LEU A 236 -10.02 -16.01 11.04
CA LEU A 236 -9.23 -16.55 9.92
C LEU A 236 -7.80 -17.03 10.28
N SER A 237 -7.51 -17.27 11.57
CA SER A 237 -6.16 -17.53 12.13
C SER A 237 -5.11 -16.42 11.95
N THR A 238 -4.85 -15.92 10.73
CA THR A 238 -4.11 -14.67 10.46
C THR A 238 -4.87 -13.81 9.44
N LEU A 239 -5.07 -12.51 9.73
CA LEU A 239 -5.67 -11.55 8.79
C LEU A 239 -4.56 -11.04 7.87
N PHE A 240 -4.71 -11.25 6.57
CA PHE A 240 -3.77 -10.74 5.57
C PHE A 240 -4.24 -9.42 4.97
N ASP A 241 -5.53 -9.32 4.63
CA ASP A 241 -6.09 -8.12 4.04
C ASP A 241 -7.56 -7.93 4.46
N ALA A 242 -7.98 -6.67 4.51
CA ALA A 242 -9.34 -6.25 4.78
C ALA A 242 -9.66 -5.02 3.94
N VAL A 243 -10.61 -5.16 3.02
CA VAL A 243 -10.95 -4.14 2.03
C VAL A 243 -12.41 -3.77 2.13
N LEU A 244 -12.65 -2.47 2.22
CA LEU A 244 -13.95 -1.85 2.03
C LEU A 244 -14.21 -1.75 0.53
N SER A 245 -15.35 -2.25 0.07
CA SER A 245 -15.73 -2.13 -1.34
C SER A 245 -15.91 -0.66 -1.71
N PRO A 246 -15.55 -0.24 -2.94
CA PRO A 246 -15.66 1.16 -3.35
C PRO A 246 -17.10 1.71 -3.33
N ASP A 247 -18.12 0.87 -3.50
CA ASP A 247 -19.53 1.24 -3.36
C ASP A 247 -19.97 1.39 -1.88
N GLY A 248 -19.09 1.02 -0.94
CA GLY A 248 -19.32 1.13 0.49
C GLY A 248 -20.32 0.11 1.04
N ARG A 249 -20.71 -0.90 0.26
CA ARG A 249 -21.69 -1.91 0.68
C ARG A 249 -21.05 -3.08 1.44
N PHE A 250 -19.88 -3.51 0.99
CA PHE A 250 -19.24 -4.73 1.45
C PHE A 250 -17.92 -4.46 2.16
N VAL A 251 -17.61 -5.32 3.13
CA VAL A 251 -16.28 -5.44 3.73
C VAL A 251 -15.81 -6.86 3.48
N ALA A 252 -14.77 -7.03 2.66
CA ALA A 252 -14.15 -8.33 2.42
C ALA A 252 -12.91 -8.50 3.27
N VAL A 253 -12.71 -9.72 3.75
CA VAL A 253 -11.57 -10.09 4.59
C VAL A 253 -10.98 -11.40 4.10
N CYS A 254 -9.66 -11.48 4.09
CA CYS A 254 -8.94 -12.68 3.70
C CYS A 254 -7.73 -12.93 4.60
N GLY A 255 -7.25 -14.17 4.59
CA GLY A 255 -6.26 -14.61 5.56
C GLY A 255 -5.63 -15.95 5.21
N PHE A 256 -5.16 -16.64 6.25
CA PHE A 256 -4.51 -17.95 6.09
C PHE A 256 -5.47 -19.04 5.57
N THR A 257 -6.76 -18.91 5.84
CA THR A 257 -7.80 -19.81 5.33
C THR A 257 -8.07 -19.57 3.84
N PRO A 258 -8.51 -20.59 3.09
CA PRO A 258 -8.89 -20.42 1.69
C PRO A 258 -10.14 -19.58 1.50
N ASP A 259 -11.00 -19.48 2.53
CA ASP A 259 -12.24 -18.69 2.44
C ASP A 259 -11.96 -17.19 2.52
N VAL A 260 -12.49 -16.44 1.55
CA VAL A 260 -12.66 -14.99 1.66
C VAL A 260 -14.07 -14.72 2.14
N ILE A 261 -14.20 -14.02 3.27
CA ILE A 261 -15.52 -13.70 3.85
C ILE A 261 -15.91 -12.29 3.41
N VAL A 262 -17.13 -12.14 2.89
CA VAL A 262 -17.70 -10.84 2.53
C VAL A 262 -18.84 -10.52 3.49
N TYR A 263 -18.72 -9.40 4.21
CA TYR A 263 -19.76 -8.85 5.07
C TYR A 263 -20.53 -7.76 4.32
N GLU A 264 -21.84 -7.73 4.46
CA GLU A 264 -22.66 -6.59 4.04
C GLU A 264 -22.90 -5.66 5.23
N VAL A 265 -22.63 -4.37 5.02
CA VAL A 265 -22.93 -3.30 5.97
C VAL A 265 -24.29 -2.71 5.61
N THR A 266 -25.28 -2.96 6.46
CA THR A 266 -26.68 -2.61 6.20
C THR A 266 -27.10 -1.36 6.96
N PHE A 267 -27.88 -0.52 6.29
CA PHE A 267 -28.50 0.68 6.84
C PHE A 267 -30.01 0.65 6.54
N ASN A 268 -30.82 1.23 7.41
CA ASN A 268 -32.24 1.41 7.12
C ASN A 268 -32.45 2.55 6.09
N ARG A 269 -33.70 2.77 5.67
CA ARG A 269 -34.06 3.85 4.73
C ARG A 269 -33.73 5.25 5.26
N GLU A 270 -33.67 5.41 6.58
CA GLU A 270 -33.34 6.66 7.25
C GLU A 270 -31.81 6.88 7.37
N GLY A 271 -31.01 5.91 6.94
CA GLY A 271 -29.55 5.98 7.01
C GLY A 271 -28.94 5.59 8.35
N VAL A 272 -29.73 5.02 9.26
CA VAL A 272 -29.28 4.49 10.54
C VAL A 272 -28.68 3.10 10.33
N PHE A 273 -27.49 2.87 10.90
CA PHE A 273 -26.83 1.57 10.88
C PHE A 273 -27.72 0.48 11.47
N GLN A 274 -27.81 -0.66 10.79
CA GLN A 274 -28.59 -1.82 11.23
C GLN A 274 -27.66 -2.91 11.75
N ASP A 275 -26.85 -3.49 10.86
CA ASP A 275 -25.84 -4.49 11.23
C ASP A 275 -24.80 -4.66 10.12
N ALA A 276 -23.68 -5.30 10.45
CA ALA A 276 -22.71 -5.80 9.49
C ALA A 276 -22.64 -7.33 9.60
N LYS A 277 -23.30 -8.02 8.66
CA LYS A 277 -23.47 -9.48 8.68
C LYS A 277 -22.75 -10.14 7.53
N LYS A 278 -22.30 -11.37 7.73
CA LYS A 278 -21.74 -12.21 6.67
C LYS A 278 -22.79 -12.37 5.56
N ALA A 279 -22.47 -11.95 4.35
CA ALA A 279 -23.35 -12.03 3.19
C ALA A 279 -23.08 -13.31 2.39
N PHE A 280 -21.84 -13.47 1.93
CA PHE A 280 -21.39 -14.64 1.16
C PHE A 280 -19.88 -14.85 1.31
N ASN A 281 -19.37 -15.96 0.77
CA ASN A 281 -17.94 -16.26 0.69
C ASN A 281 -17.51 -16.29 -0.77
N LEU A 282 -16.26 -15.95 -1.06
CA LEU A 282 -15.64 -16.29 -2.34
C LEU A 282 -14.91 -17.62 -2.18
N THR A 283 -15.37 -18.65 -2.89
CA THR A 283 -14.89 -20.03 -2.74
C THR A 283 -14.38 -20.58 -4.07
N ASP A 284 -13.08 -20.88 -4.15
CA ASP A 284 -12.39 -21.71 -5.17
C ASP A 284 -10.89 -21.91 -4.82
N HIS A 285 -10.43 -21.35 -3.71
CA HIS A 285 -9.01 -21.33 -3.32
C HIS A 285 -8.60 -22.63 -2.65
N HIS A 286 -7.38 -23.08 -2.94
CA HIS A 286 -6.81 -24.29 -2.33
C HIS A 286 -5.80 -23.98 -1.22
N SER A 287 -5.57 -22.69 -0.95
CA SER A 287 -4.64 -22.19 0.07
C SER A 287 -5.04 -20.79 0.51
N GLY A 288 -4.33 -20.23 1.50
CA GLY A 288 -4.59 -18.89 2.03
C GLY A 288 -4.60 -17.81 0.96
N VAL A 289 -5.48 -16.83 1.14
CA VAL A 289 -5.71 -15.73 0.19
C VAL A 289 -5.00 -14.49 0.69
N PHE A 290 -4.04 -14.00 -0.10
CA PHE A 290 -3.18 -12.89 0.32
C PHE A 290 -3.89 -11.54 0.30
N SER A 291 -4.72 -11.29 -0.73
CA SER A 291 -5.38 -9.99 -0.90
C SER A 291 -6.63 -10.12 -1.76
N VAL A 292 -7.56 -9.18 -1.57
CA VAL A 292 -8.85 -9.10 -2.26
C VAL A 292 -9.10 -7.64 -2.69
N ALA A 293 -9.68 -7.43 -3.87
CA ALA A 293 -10.04 -6.10 -4.36
C ALA A 293 -11.36 -6.14 -5.13
N PHE A 294 -12.10 -5.03 -5.13
CA PHE A 294 -13.36 -4.88 -5.87
C PHE A 294 -13.22 -3.80 -6.95
N ASN A 295 -14.07 -3.88 -7.97
CA ASN A 295 -14.32 -2.76 -8.87
C ASN A 295 -15.26 -1.71 -8.24
N SER A 296 -15.48 -0.58 -8.93
CA SER A 296 -16.14 0.60 -8.35
C SER A 296 -17.57 0.36 -7.85
N ASN A 297 -18.30 -0.57 -8.48
CA ASN A 297 -19.68 -0.90 -8.14
C ASN A 297 -19.79 -2.23 -7.36
N ALA A 298 -18.66 -2.82 -6.98
CA ALA A 298 -18.57 -4.14 -6.37
C ALA A 298 -19.31 -5.26 -7.12
N SER A 299 -19.48 -5.14 -8.44
CA SER A 299 -20.02 -6.21 -9.29
C SER A 299 -18.98 -7.29 -9.59
N ARG A 300 -17.69 -6.98 -9.42
CA ARG A 300 -16.60 -7.93 -9.58
C ARG A 300 -15.62 -7.81 -8.41
N ALA A 301 -15.06 -8.94 -8.03
CA ALA A 301 -13.94 -9.01 -7.11
C ALA A 301 -12.77 -9.79 -7.70
N VAL A 302 -11.55 -9.42 -7.34
CA VAL A 302 -10.34 -10.17 -7.65
C VAL A 302 -9.72 -10.64 -6.35
N THR A 303 -9.16 -11.85 -6.38
CA THR A 303 -8.40 -12.42 -5.26
C THR A 303 -7.09 -12.99 -5.77
N VAL A 304 -6.06 -12.97 -4.93
CA VAL A 304 -4.76 -13.60 -5.19
C VAL A 304 -4.42 -14.55 -4.05
N SER A 305 -4.08 -15.78 -4.36
CA SER A 305 -3.86 -16.84 -3.36
C SER A 305 -2.46 -17.42 -3.42
N ARG A 306 -2.03 -18.00 -2.30
CA ARG A 306 -0.79 -18.75 -2.13
C ARG A 306 -0.71 -19.99 -3.02
N ASP A 307 -1.83 -20.46 -3.55
CA ASP A 307 -1.88 -21.54 -4.54
C ASP A 307 -1.24 -21.17 -5.88
N GLY A 308 -0.91 -19.89 -6.09
CA GLY A 308 -0.28 -19.40 -7.31
C GLY A 308 -1.26 -18.77 -8.30
N PHE A 309 -2.55 -18.73 -7.97
CA PHE A 309 -3.60 -18.28 -8.88
C PHE A 309 -4.21 -16.97 -8.43
N TRP A 310 -4.56 -16.16 -9.43
CA TRP A 310 -5.51 -15.08 -9.29
C TRP A 310 -6.87 -15.53 -9.84
N ARG A 311 -7.95 -14.98 -9.26
CA ARG A 311 -9.33 -15.32 -9.65
C ARG A 311 -10.18 -14.06 -9.69
N VAL A 312 -10.97 -13.93 -10.74
CA VAL A 312 -11.98 -12.88 -10.91
C VAL A 312 -13.34 -13.51 -10.62
N PHE A 313 -14.07 -12.95 -9.66
CA PHE A 313 -15.39 -13.40 -9.25
C PHE A 313 -16.47 -12.44 -9.73
N ASP A 314 -17.63 -13.00 -10.07
CA ASP A 314 -18.88 -12.25 -10.15
C ASP A 314 -19.47 -12.10 -8.75
N THR A 315 -19.64 -10.85 -8.33
CA THR A 315 -20.20 -10.49 -7.02
C THR A 315 -21.54 -9.78 -7.15
N ASP A 316 -22.05 -9.58 -8.36
CA ASP A 316 -23.41 -9.08 -8.60
C ASP A 316 -24.44 -10.22 -8.51
N ILE A 317 -24.47 -10.85 -7.34
CA ILE A 317 -25.29 -12.03 -7.06
C ILE A 317 -26.44 -11.72 -6.10
N ARG A 318 -27.54 -12.44 -6.26
CA ARG A 318 -28.64 -12.45 -5.30
C ARG A 318 -28.37 -13.44 -4.17
N TYR A 319 -27.37 -13.16 -3.33
CA TYR A 319 -27.00 -14.03 -2.21
C TYR A 319 -28.15 -14.24 -1.20
N ASN A 320 -29.06 -13.27 -1.04
CA ASN A 320 -30.28 -13.43 -0.24
C ASN A 320 -31.25 -14.50 -0.82
N ALA A 321 -31.14 -14.80 -2.10
CA ALA A 321 -31.88 -15.87 -2.78
C ALA A 321 -31.08 -17.18 -2.86
N GLY A 322 -29.92 -17.26 -2.20
CA GLY A 322 -29.05 -18.45 -2.21
C GLY A 322 -28.18 -18.60 -3.46
N GLN A 323 -28.06 -17.57 -4.29
CA GLN A 323 -27.14 -17.60 -5.44
C GLN A 323 -25.68 -17.56 -4.95
N GLU A 324 -24.87 -18.51 -5.41
CA GLU A 324 -23.43 -18.56 -5.11
C GLU A 324 -22.61 -17.73 -6.10
N THR A 325 -21.43 -17.27 -5.67
CA THR A 325 -20.50 -16.53 -6.53
C THR A 325 -19.85 -17.44 -7.55
N GLN A 326 -19.67 -16.94 -8.77
CA GLN A 326 -19.01 -17.68 -9.85
C GLN A 326 -17.63 -17.11 -10.15
N VAL A 327 -16.67 -17.98 -10.47
CA VAL A 327 -15.38 -17.55 -11.01
C VAL A 327 -15.55 -17.24 -12.49
N LEU A 328 -15.42 -15.97 -12.85
CA LEU A 328 -15.49 -15.48 -14.23
C LEU A 328 -14.21 -15.82 -15.00
N ASN A 329 -13.07 -15.67 -14.35
CA ASN A 329 -11.78 -15.90 -14.96
C ASN A 329 -10.73 -16.30 -13.92
N LYS A 330 -9.71 -17.04 -14.36
CA LYS A 330 -8.63 -17.57 -13.51
C LYS A 330 -7.34 -17.66 -14.31
N GLY A 331 -6.25 -17.22 -13.71
CA GLY A 331 -4.92 -17.38 -14.29
C GLY A 331 -3.87 -17.63 -13.22
N GLU A 332 -2.69 -18.05 -13.67
CA GLU A 332 -1.57 -18.40 -12.82
C GLU A 332 -0.50 -17.31 -12.87
N TRP A 333 0.14 -17.05 -11.74
CA TRP A 333 1.38 -16.30 -11.70
C TRP A 333 2.36 -16.97 -10.74
N ALA A 334 3.44 -17.54 -11.29
CA ALA A 334 4.40 -18.33 -10.53
C ALA A 334 5.02 -17.58 -9.34
N ALA A 335 5.15 -16.25 -9.43
CA ALA A 335 5.68 -15.42 -8.35
C ALA A 335 4.83 -15.44 -7.07
N LEU A 336 3.56 -15.85 -7.14
CA LEU A 336 2.69 -16.00 -5.97
C LEU A 336 2.99 -17.31 -5.19
N LYS A 337 3.53 -18.33 -5.87
CA LYS A 337 3.91 -19.59 -5.22
C LYS A 337 5.12 -19.35 -4.31
N GLY A 338 4.96 -19.61 -3.02
CA GLY A 338 6.00 -19.37 -2.03
C GLY A 338 6.14 -17.91 -1.58
N ALA A 339 5.32 -17.00 -2.12
CA ALA A 339 5.25 -15.62 -1.62
C ALA A 339 4.77 -15.57 -0.16
N SER A 340 5.13 -14.48 0.51
CA SER A 340 4.61 -14.14 1.84
C SER A 340 3.53 -13.06 1.71
N ALA A 341 2.51 -13.14 2.55
CA ALA A 341 1.35 -12.24 2.50
C ALA A 341 1.74 -10.76 2.59
N ASP A 342 2.76 -10.43 3.40
CA ASP A 342 3.25 -9.06 3.61
C ASP A 342 3.97 -8.46 2.40
N ARG A 343 4.26 -9.27 1.38
CA ARG A 343 4.93 -8.87 0.13
C ARG A 343 3.97 -8.80 -1.06
N VAL A 344 2.71 -9.21 -0.91
CA VAL A 344 1.73 -9.23 -2.00
C VAL A 344 0.75 -8.07 -1.84
N ARG A 345 0.54 -7.30 -2.91
CA ARG A 345 -0.49 -6.25 -2.96
C ARG A 345 -1.34 -6.42 -4.21
N LEU A 346 -2.64 -6.17 -4.08
CA LEU A 346 -3.61 -6.22 -5.16
C LEU A 346 -4.36 -4.89 -5.23
N ALA A 347 -4.65 -4.44 -6.45
CA ALA A 347 -5.66 -3.43 -6.69
C ALA A 347 -6.39 -3.75 -7.99
N MET A 348 -7.68 -3.42 -8.05
CA MET A 348 -8.50 -3.60 -9.25
C MET A 348 -8.83 -2.23 -9.86
N SER A 349 -8.92 -2.18 -11.18
CA SER A 349 -9.43 -1.00 -11.89
C SER A 349 -10.89 -0.69 -11.50
N PRO A 350 -11.29 0.59 -11.51
CA PRO A 350 -12.68 0.98 -11.21
C PRO A 350 -13.72 0.33 -12.14
N SER A 351 -13.38 0.11 -13.41
CA SER A 351 -14.23 -0.58 -14.40
C SER A 351 -14.33 -2.09 -14.14
N GLY A 352 -13.34 -2.67 -13.46
CA GLY A 352 -13.16 -4.09 -13.28
C GLY A 352 -12.66 -4.83 -14.53
N GLY A 353 -12.01 -4.13 -15.47
CA GLY A 353 -11.42 -4.68 -16.70
C GLY A 353 -9.96 -5.13 -16.52
N SER A 354 -9.22 -4.51 -15.62
CA SER A 354 -7.84 -4.88 -15.30
C SER A 354 -7.58 -4.89 -13.80
N PHE A 355 -6.50 -5.53 -13.37
CA PHE A 355 -6.03 -5.50 -11.99
C PHE A 355 -4.51 -5.64 -11.93
N ALA A 356 -3.91 -5.07 -10.90
CA ALA A 356 -2.47 -5.02 -10.70
C ALA A 356 -2.12 -5.82 -9.45
N VAL A 357 -1.14 -6.70 -9.59
CA VAL A 357 -0.60 -7.51 -8.51
C VAL A 357 0.88 -7.19 -8.36
N ALA A 358 1.30 -6.85 -7.14
CA ALA A 358 2.71 -6.79 -6.79
C ALA A 358 3.10 -8.01 -5.97
N CYS A 359 4.29 -8.54 -6.23
CA CYS A 359 4.95 -9.52 -5.38
C CYS A 359 6.39 -9.04 -5.11
N GLY A 360 6.66 -8.61 -3.88
CA GLY A 360 7.93 -7.97 -3.55
C GLY A 360 8.08 -6.63 -4.30
N SER A 361 9.16 -6.50 -5.08
CA SER A 361 9.46 -5.29 -5.87
C SER A 361 8.90 -5.35 -7.31
N THR A 362 8.39 -6.50 -7.73
CA THR A 362 7.84 -6.71 -9.08
C THR A 362 6.35 -6.37 -9.11
N LEU A 363 5.94 -5.62 -10.13
CA LEU A 363 4.55 -5.32 -10.45
C LEU A 363 4.14 -6.04 -11.75
N LYS A 364 2.98 -6.69 -11.76
CA LYS A 364 2.37 -7.23 -12.97
C LYS A 364 0.92 -6.78 -13.06
N VAL A 365 0.48 -6.39 -14.26
CA VAL A 365 -0.89 -5.95 -14.51
C VAL A 365 -1.55 -6.94 -15.46
N PHE A 366 -2.73 -7.42 -15.09
CA PHE A 366 -3.46 -8.46 -15.79
C PHE A 366 -4.77 -7.92 -16.38
N SER A 367 -5.22 -8.56 -17.45
CA SER A 367 -6.59 -8.43 -17.95
C SER A 367 -7.53 -9.29 -17.11
N SER A 368 -8.66 -8.74 -16.69
CA SER A 368 -9.72 -9.54 -16.05
C SER A 368 -10.49 -10.41 -17.05
N GLU A 369 -10.48 -10.03 -18.34
CA GLU A 369 -11.28 -10.66 -19.39
C GLU A 369 -10.54 -11.77 -20.15
N ASP A 370 -9.20 -11.76 -20.09
CA ASP A 370 -8.35 -12.68 -20.82
C ASP A 370 -7.19 -13.13 -19.92
N ALA A 371 -7.21 -14.40 -19.54
CA ALA A 371 -6.16 -14.99 -18.71
C ALA A 371 -4.93 -15.42 -19.51
N ASN A 372 -5.02 -15.52 -20.84
CA ASN A 372 -3.94 -16.01 -21.69
C ASN A 372 -3.02 -14.88 -22.16
N GLU A 373 -3.49 -13.63 -22.14
CA GLU A 373 -2.70 -12.47 -22.50
C GLU A 373 -1.64 -12.20 -21.43
N ASP A 374 -0.37 -12.41 -21.79
CA ASP A 374 0.76 -12.23 -20.89
C ASP A 374 1.40 -10.84 -21.09
N PHE A 375 1.04 -9.92 -20.21
CA PHE A 375 1.61 -8.60 -20.16
C PHE A 375 2.99 -8.59 -19.49
N SER A 376 3.85 -7.66 -19.93
CA SER A 376 5.20 -7.49 -19.39
C SER A 376 5.21 -7.29 -17.87
N GLU A 377 6.05 -8.05 -17.18
CA GLU A 377 6.34 -7.83 -15.76
C GLU A 377 7.24 -6.59 -15.61
N LEU A 378 6.97 -5.80 -14.58
CA LEU A 378 7.74 -4.61 -14.23
C LEU A 378 8.59 -4.94 -13.01
N PRO A 379 9.82 -5.44 -13.17
CA PRO A 379 10.71 -5.78 -12.06
C PRO A 379 11.23 -4.50 -11.38
N GLU A 380 11.59 -4.62 -10.10
CA GLU A 380 12.34 -3.60 -9.35
C GLU A 380 11.76 -2.18 -9.44
N VAL A 381 10.42 -2.06 -9.43
CA VAL A 381 9.74 -0.77 -9.59
C VAL A 381 10.22 0.25 -8.55
N HIS A 382 10.48 -0.21 -7.32
CA HIS A 382 11.03 0.63 -6.25
C HIS A 382 12.41 0.09 -5.78
N GLY A 383 13.22 -0.42 -6.73
CA GLY A 383 14.48 -1.11 -6.44
C GLY A 383 14.25 -2.41 -5.68
N ASP A 384 15.05 -2.66 -4.65
CA ASP A 384 14.92 -3.84 -3.78
C ASP A 384 13.74 -3.74 -2.80
N GLN A 385 13.12 -2.55 -2.66
CA GLN A 385 12.01 -2.34 -1.75
C GLN A 385 10.72 -2.94 -2.30
N ARG A 386 9.93 -3.53 -1.39
CA ARG A 386 8.62 -4.05 -1.77
C ARG A 386 7.63 -2.92 -2.06
N ILE A 387 6.72 -3.15 -2.99
CA ILE A 387 5.62 -2.23 -3.28
C ILE A 387 4.66 -2.24 -2.09
N GLN A 388 4.50 -1.09 -1.43
CA GLN A 388 3.66 -0.88 -0.25
C GLN A 388 2.19 -0.66 -0.59
N VAL A 389 1.90 0.09 -1.65
CA VAL A 389 0.53 0.42 -2.05
C VAL A 389 0.44 0.48 -3.57
N ILE A 390 -0.67 -0.04 -4.10
CA ILE A 390 -1.09 0.11 -5.49
C ILE A 390 -2.45 0.84 -5.48
N ARG A 391 -2.60 1.87 -6.31
CA ARG A 391 -3.88 2.55 -6.51
C ARG A 391 -4.09 2.85 -7.99
N TYR A 392 -5.29 2.58 -8.46
CA TYR A 392 -5.75 3.06 -9.76
C TYR A 392 -6.26 4.49 -9.63
N SER A 393 -6.07 5.28 -10.67
CA SER A 393 -6.81 6.52 -10.81
C SER A 393 -8.32 6.22 -10.93
N PRO A 394 -9.22 7.11 -10.49
CA PRO A 394 -10.66 6.87 -10.57
C PRO A 394 -11.22 6.67 -11.99
N ASP A 395 -10.52 7.15 -13.01
CA ASP A 395 -10.83 6.92 -14.42
C ASP A 395 -10.25 5.59 -14.96
N GLY A 396 -9.46 4.88 -14.17
CA GLY A 396 -8.82 3.61 -14.52
C GLY A 396 -7.64 3.72 -15.47
N ARG A 397 -7.20 4.92 -15.87
CA ARG A 397 -6.13 5.09 -16.89
C ARG A 397 -4.72 4.96 -16.33
N LEU A 398 -4.53 5.28 -15.05
CA LEU A 398 -3.22 5.31 -14.41
C LEU A 398 -3.18 4.36 -13.21
N ILE A 399 -1.99 3.84 -12.95
CA ILE A 399 -1.66 3.03 -11.77
C ILE A 399 -0.53 3.74 -11.04
N ALA A 400 -0.78 4.19 -9.82
CA ALA A 400 0.24 4.70 -8.93
C ALA A 400 0.71 3.60 -7.99
N THR A 401 2.03 3.48 -7.82
CA THR A 401 2.66 2.61 -6.84
C THR A 401 3.61 3.38 -5.94
N CYS A 402 3.72 2.93 -4.70
CA CYS A 402 4.72 3.43 -3.75
C CYS A 402 5.37 2.25 -3.02
N GLY A 403 6.63 2.39 -2.62
CA GLY A 403 7.41 1.32 -1.97
C GLY A 403 8.71 1.81 -1.36
N ASP A 404 9.39 2.70 -2.07
CA ASP A 404 10.49 3.53 -1.59
C ASP A 404 9.99 4.96 -1.31
N ARG A 405 10.91 5.93 -1.27
CA ARG A 405 10.60 7.36 -1.09
C ARG A 405 9.95 8.06 -2.29
N TYR A 406 9.68 7.34 -3.38
CA TYR A 406 9.09 7.88 -4.61
C TYR A 406 7.74 7.23 -4.89
N VAL A 407 6.85 8.00 -5.52
CA VAL A 407 5.68 7.42 -6.20
C VAL A 407 6.01 7.26 -7.67
N ARG A 408 5.67 6.10 -8.23
CA ARG A 408 5.79 5.85 -9.66
C ARG A 408 4.41 5.66 -10.25
N VAL A 409 4.16 6.32 -11.38
CA VAL A 409 2.87 6.31 -12.06
C VAL A 409 3.03 5.68 -13.42
N PHE A 410 2.17 4.71 -13.71
CA PHE A 410 2.17 3.92 -14.92
C PHE A 410 0.84 4.07 -15.68
N ARG A 411 0.87 3.92 -17.00
CA ARG A 411 -0.33 3.75 -17.81
C ARG A 411 -0.89 2.35 -17.63
N ASN A 412 -2.21 2.28 -17.50
CA ASN A 412 -2.94 1.02 -17.41
C ASN A 412 -3.22 0.45 -18.81
N ILE A 413 -2.20 -0.10 -19.46
CA ILE A 413 -2.34 -0.65 -20.81
C ILE A 413 -3.30 -1.85 -20.88
N PRO A 414 -3.29 -2.80 -19.91
CA PRO A 414 -4.21 -3.95 -19.94
C PRO A 414 -5.69 -3.59 -19.92
N GLU A 415 -6.07 -2.42 -19.40
CA GLU A 415 -7.46 -1.95 -19.42
C GLU A 415 -8.01 -1.78 -20.83
N TYR A 416 -7.21 -1.21 -21.74
CA TYR A 416 -7.61 -1.02 -23.12
C TYR A 416 -7.80 -2.37 -23.82
N HIS A 417 -6.99 -3.37 -23.49
CA HIS A 417 -7.15 -4.74 -24.00
C HIS A 417 -8.48 -5.35 -23.55
N SER A 418 -8.76 -5.29 -22.24
CA SER A 418 -10.04 -5.76 -21.68
C SER A 418 -11.23 -4.99 -22.25
N GLN A 419 -11.08 -3.70 -22.49
CA GLN A 419 -12.10 -2.86 -23.12
C GLN A 419 -12.41 -3.35 -24.54
N VAL A 420 -11.39 -3.66 -25.35
CA VAL A 420 -11.57 -4.21 -26.70
C VAL A 420 -12.36 -5.53 -26.66
N ILE A 421 -12.02 -6.44 -25.75
CA ILE A 421 -12.72 -7.72 -25.60
C ILE A 421 -14.19 -7.50 -25.21
N ARG A 422 -14.42 -6.66 -24.20
CA ARG A 422 -15.77 -6.40 -23.67
C ARG A 422 -16.65 -5.70 -24.71
N LEU A 423 -16.14 -4.67 -25.38
CA LEU A 423 -16.87 -3.98 -26.45
C LEU A 423 -17.10 -4.93 -27.64
N GLY A 424 -16.15 -5.81 -27.95
CA GLY A 424 -16.28 -6.83 -28.99
C GLY A 424 -17.33 -7.91 -28.69
N LYS A 425 -17.62 -8.20 -27.42
CA LYS A 425 -18.78 -9.01 -27.01
C LYS A 425 -20.07 -8.21 -27.21
N ASN A 426 -20.13 -6.99 -26.68
CA ASN A 426 -21.32 -6.12 -26.73
C ASN A 426 -21.76 -5.79 -28.17
N ILE A 427 -20.83 -5.54 -29.09
CA ILE A 427 -21.17 -5.18 -30.48
C ILE A 427 -21.92 -6.30 -31.22
N LYS A 428 -21.73 -7.55 -30.82
CA LYS A 428 -22.44 -8.71 -31.38
C LYS A 428 -23.90 -8.78 -30.92
N GLU A 429 -24.19 -8.27 -29.72
CA GLU A 429 -25.52 -8.30 -29.11
C GLU A 429 -26.39 -7.11 -29.52
N VAL A 430 -25.77 -5.98 -29.85
CA VAL A 430 -26.48 -4.74 -30.16
C VAL A 430 -27.16 -4.80 -31.53
N THR A 431 -28.42 -4.38 -31.59
CA THR A 431 -29.19 -4.19 -32.82
C THR A 431 -29.22 -2.70 -33.20
N GLY A 432 -28.95 -2.40 -34.48
CA GLY A 432 -28.93 -1.03 -35.02
C GLY A 432 -27.53 -0.49 -35.37
N ASP A 433 -27.45 0.26 -36.47
CA ASP A 433 -26.17 0.66 -37.06
C ASP A 433 -25.46 1.79 -36.29
N ALA A 434 -26.21 2.76 -35.75
CA ALA A 434 -25.63 3.89 -35.05
C ALA A 434 -24.95 3.48 -33.71
N PRO A 435 -25.56 2.65 -32.84
CA PRO A 435 -24.89 2.12 -31.66
C PRO A 435 -23.68 1.23 -32.00
N LYS A 436 -23.78 0.38 -33.02
CA LYS A 436 -22.65 -0.44 -33.50
C LYS A 436 -21.47 0.41 -33.94
N ARG A 437 -21.72 1.48 -34.71
CA ARG A 437 -20.68 2.41 -35.15
C ARG A 437 -19.95 3.06 -33.97
N ARG A 438 -20.68 3.50 -32.93
CA ARG A 438 -20.07 4.09 -31.72
C ARG A 438 -19.18 3.09 -30.98
N LEU A 439 -19.63 1.85 -30.82
CA LEU A 439 -18.83 0.80 -30.18
C LEU A 439 -17.59 0.47 -31.02
N GLN A 440 -17.72 0.44 -32.35
CA GLN A 440 -16.59 0.22 -33.25
C GLN A 440 -15.56 1.35 -33.15
N GLU A 441 -15.99 2.61 -33.13
CA GLU A 441 -15.10 3.77 -32.95
C GLU A 441 -14.32 3.69 -31.63
N GLN A 442 -14.97 3.25 -30.53
CA GLN A 442 -14.29 3.03 -29.24
C GLN A 442 -13.28 1.87 -29.29
N ILE A 443 -13.62 0.77 -29.99
CA ILE A 443 -12.71 -0.37 -30.18
C ILE A 443 -11.47 0.08 -30.97
N ASP A 444 -11.67 0.85 -32.04
CA ASP A 444 -10.58 1.30 -32.91
C ASP A 444 -9.66 2.29 -32.17
N GLU A 445 -10.22 3.17 -31.33
CA GLU A 445 -9.45 4.04 -30.44
C GLU A 445 -8.62 3.24 -29.43
N ALA A 446 -9.24 2.27 -28.75
CA ALA A 446 -8.55 1.43 -27.77
C ALA A 446 -7.42 0.60 -28.42
N LYS A 447 -7.64 0.04 -29.61
CA LYS A 447 -6.61 -0.67 -30.38
C LYS A 447 -5.44 0.24 -30.75
N LYS A 448 -5.73 1.46 -31.21
CA LYS A 448 -4.68 2.44 -31.53
C LYS A 448 -3.83 2.79 -30.30
N TYR A 449 -4.45 2.90 -29.12
CA TYR A 449 -3.73 3.07 -27.87
C TYR A 449 -2.86 1.85 -27.52
N LEU A 450 -3.39 0.63 -27.68
CA LEU A 450 -2.62 -0.59 -27.47
C LEU A 450 -1.40 -0.64 -28.39
N GLU A 451 -1.56 -0.44 -29.69
CA GLU A 451 -0.46 -0.46 -30.67
C GLU A 451 0.66 0.55 -30.32
N LYS A 452 0.30 1.74 -29.85
CA LYS A 452 1.26 2.74 -29.39
C LYS A 452 2.12 2.22 -28.23
N TYR A 453 1.56 1.37 -27.37
CA TYR A 453 2.19 0.92 -26.13
C TYR A 453 2.52 -0.59 -26.07
N SER A 454 2.24 -1.39 -27.11
CA SER A 454 2.39 -2.86 -27.12
C SER A 454 3.68 -3.40 -27.75
N LEU A 455 4.46 -2.57 -28.46
CA LEU A 455 5.78 -2.94 -29.02
C LEU A 455 6.96 -2.75 -28.08
#